data_AF-J9ZFL1-F1
#
_entry.id   AF-J9ZFL1-F1
#
_cell.length_a   1.000
_cell.length_b   1.000
_cell.length_c   1.000
_cell.angle_alpha   90.00
_cell.angle_beta   90.00
_cell.angle_gamma   90.00
#
_symmetry.space_group_name_H-M   'P 1'
#
loop_
_entity.id
_entity.type
_entity.pdbx_description
1 polymer ?
#
loop_
_entity_poly.entity_id
_entity_poly.type
_entity_poly.pdbx_seq_one_letter_code
_entity_poly.pdbx_strand_id
1 'polypeptide(L)'
;MTWEMVDLKKRTVTLPETKSGQKRIVPLSSVAFSILKERSGTRRLDGKVRDIGPDAISQDFAKACRNAGITGLHFHDLRHEATSRLFEKGFDTMEVSTITGHKTL
;
A
#
# COMPACT_ATOMS: atom_id res chain seq x y z
N MET A 1 10.04 3.68 -1.03
CA MET A 1 9.17 3.96 -2.19
C MET A 1 9.53 5.32 -2.73
N THR A 2 9.93 5.37 -4.00
CA THR A 2 10.30 6.60 -4.73
C THR A 2 9.24 6.94 -5.77
N TRP A 3 9.24 8.17 -6.27
CA TRP A 3 8.30 8.59 -7.32
C TRP A 3 8.48 7.82 -8.63
N GLU A 4 9.66 7.27 -8.90
CA GLU A 4 9.94 6.40 -10.04
C GLU A 4 9.12 5.10 -10.01
N MET A 5 8.72 4.65 -8.82
CA MET A 5 7.87 3.48 -8.64
C MET A 5 6.40 3.78 -8.94
N VAL A 6 5.99 5.04 -9.04
CA VAL A 6 4.58 5.46 -9.14
C VAL A 6 4.25 5.90 -10.57
N ASP A 7 3.36 5.16 -11.23
CA ASP A 7 2.80 5.57 -12.52
C ASP A 7 1.39 6.14 -12.30
N LEU A 8 1.29 7.48 -12.25
CA LEU A 8 0.01 8.17 -12.07
C LEU A 8 -0.90 8.08 -13.30
N LYS A 9 -0.37 7.82 -14.50
CA LYS A 9 -1.18 7.66 -15.72
C LYS A 9 -1.86 6.30 -15.71
N LYS A 10 -1.10 5.24 -15.43
CA LYS A 10 -1.60 3.87 -15.31
C LYS A 10 -2.27 3.57 -13.97
N ARG A 11 -2.13 4.48 -12.99
CA ARG A 11 -2.61 4.32 -11.60
C ARG A 11 -2.06 3.07 -10.92
N THR A 12 -0.76 2.86 -11.06
CA THR A 12 -0.07 1.69 -10.50
C THR A 12 1.18 2.09 -9.73
N VAL A 13 1.57 1.21 -8.80
CA VAL A 13 2.89 1.27 -8.13
C VAL A 13 3.65 0.00 -8.46
N THR A 14 4.84 0.16 -9.01
CA THR A 14 5.77 -0.93 -9.28
C THR A 14 6.67 -1.11 -8.07
N LEU A 15 6.53 -2.24 -7.38
CA LEU A 15 7.40 -2.61 -6.28
C LEU A 15 8.53 -3.46 -6.86
N PRO A 16 9.78 -2.94 -6.88
CA PRO A 16 10.93 -3.69 -7.40
C PRO A 16 11.24 -4.87 -6.47
N GLU A 17 12.05 -5.81 -6.98
CA GLU A 17 12.45 -6.98 -6.22
C GLU A 17 13.08 -6.61 -4.87
N THR A 18 12.62 -7.25 -3.81
CA THR A 18 13.32 -7.33 -2.53
C THR A 18 13.65 -8.79 -2.29
N LYS A 19 14.77 -9.06 -1.60
CA LYS A 19 15.48 -10.33 -1.27
C LYS A 19 14.79 -11.71 -1.36
N SER A 20 13.49 -11.83 -1.58
CA SER A 20 12.76 -13.09 -1.78
C SER A 20 11.53 -13.00 -2.71
N GLY A 21 11.39 -12.01 -3.61
CA GLY A 21 10.15 -11.84 -4.40
C GLY A 21 10.31 -11.20 -5.79
N GLN A 22 9.46 -11.64 -6.73
CA GLN A 22 9.35 -11.09 -8.09
C GLN A 22 8.84 -9.65 -8.06
N LYS A 23 9.22 -8.86 -9.08
CA LYS A 23 8.64 -7.55 -9.37
C LYS A 23 7.12 -7.64 -9.41
N ARG A 24 6.42 -6.79 -8.64
CA ARG A 24 4.95 -6.74 -8.65
C ARG A 24 4.42 -5.35 -8.94
N ILE A 25 3.29 -5.31 -9.64
CA ILE A 25 2.57 -4.08 -9.97
C ILE A 25 1.28 -4.07 -9.16
N VAL A 26 1.11 -3.06 -8.31
CA VAL A 26 -0.06 -2.92 -7.44
C VAL A 26 -0.96 -1.81 -8.01
N PRO A 27 -2.23 -2.09 -8.34
CA PRO A 27 -3.17 -1.05 -8.76
C PRO A 27 -3.54 -0.15 -7.58
N LEU A 28 -3.69 1.15 -7.85
CA LEU A 28 -4.09 2.15 -6.88
C LEU A 28 -5.61 2.24 -6.80
N SER A 29 -6.16 2.24 -5.58
CA SER A 29 -7.54 2.66 -5.37
C SER A 29 -7.72 4.13 -5.75
N SER A 30 -8.96 4.56 -5.99
CA SER A 30 -9.29 5.97 -6.27
C SER A 30 -8.77 6.91 -5.18
N VAL A 31 -8.88 6.49 -3.91
CA VAL A 31 -8.38 7.24 -2.74
C VAL A 31 -6.85 7.31 -2.75
N ALA A 32 -6.16 6.18 -2.93
CA ALA A 32 -4.71 6.15 -2.96
C ALA A 32 -4.14 6.99 -4.12
N PHE A 33 -4.77 6.91 -5.29
CA PHE A 33 -4.43 7.75 -6.45
C PHE A 33 -4.58 9.24 -6.13
N SER A 34 -5.68 9.65 -5.50
CA SER A 34 -5.95 11.06 -5.19
C SER A 34 -4.89 11.63 -4.24
N ILE A 35 -4.55 10.88 -3.17
CA ILE A 35 -3.51 11.26 -2.21
C ILE A 35 -2.13 11.37 -2.90
N LEU A 36 -1.79 10.41 -3.76
CA LEU A 36 -0.52 10.46 -4.50
C LEU A 36 -0.49 11.58 -5.53
N LYS A 37 -1.61 11.87 -6.19
CA LYS A 37 -1.72 12.98 -7.15
C LYS A 37 -1.49 14.32 -6.46
N GLU A 38 -2.14 14.55 -5.31
CA GLU A 38 -1.95 15.76 -4.51
C GLU A 38 -0.49 15.93 -4.09
N ARG A 39 0.12 14.87 -3.52
CA ARG A 39 1.53 14.88 -3.09
C ARG A 39 2.52 15.04 -4.24
N SER A 40 2.12 14.73 -5.48
CA SER A 40 2.99 14.86 -6.65
C SER A 40 3.28 16.31 -7.01
N GLY A 41 2.52 17.29 -6.49
CA GLY A 41 2.79 18.72 -6.62
C GLY A 41 3.85 19.23 -5.63
N THR A 42 4.11 18.50 -4.55
CA THR A 42 5.07 18.87 -3.49
C THR A 42 6.15 17.79 -3.37
N ARG A 43 6.84 17.49 -4.49
CA ARG A 43 7.85 16.44 -4.50
C ARG A 43 9.07 16.85 -3.68
N ARG A 44 9.57 15.91 -2.90
CA ARG A 44 10.83 16.04 -2.20
C ARG A 44 11.99 15.92 -3.18
N LEU A 45 13.09 16.61 -2.88
CA LEU A 45 14.33 16.57 -3.67
C LEU A 45 15.00 15.19 -3.65
N ASP A 46 14.81 14.41 -2.58
CA ASP A 46 15.34 13.05 -2.43
C ASP A 46 14.57 11.98 -3.25
N GLY A 47 13.55 12.39 -4.02
CA GLY A 47 12.76 11.50 -4.86
C GLY A 47 11.83 10.54 -4.10
N LYS A 48 11.81 10.58 -2.76
CA LYS A 48 10.94 9.72 -1.95
C LYS A 48 9.50 10.26 -1.95
N VAL A 49 8.54 9.33 -1.93
CA VAL A 49 7.10 9.68 -1.82
C VAL A 49 6.73 10.08 -0.39
N ARG A 50 7.45 9.54 0.60
CA ARG A 50 7.30 9.83 2.03
C ARG A 50 8.64 9.64 2.75
N ASP A 51 8.79 10.33 3.85
CA ASP A 51 9.96 10.26 4.72
C ASP A 51 9.55 9.73 6.09
N ILE A 52 9.23 8.44 6.12
CA ILE A 52 8.78 7.76 7.33
C ILE A 52 9.47 6.40 7.37
N GLY A 53 10.17 6.13 8.47
CA GLY A 53 10.76 4.83 8.75
C GLY A 53 9.69 3.75 8.98
N PRO A 54 10.00 2.46 8.73
CA PRO A 54 9.03 1.38 8.92
C PRO A 54 8.41 1.35 10.32
N ASP A 55 9.24 1.54 11.34
CA ASP A 55 8.81 1.49 12.75
C ASP A 55 7.89 2.66 13.11
N ALA A 56 8.13 3.83 12.51
CA ALA A 56 7.32 5.02 12.74
C ALA A 56 5.88 4.82 12.22
N ILE A 57 5.69 4.15 11.09
CA ILE A 57 4.33 3.87 10.56
C ILE A 57 3.53 2.99 11.51
N SER A 58 4.14 1.92 12.03
CA SER A 58 3.47 1.02 12.98
C SER A 58 3.11 1.74 14.28
N GLN A 59 4.02 2.59 14.79
CA GLN A 59 3.78 3.38 15.99
C GLN A 59 2.68 4.44 15.80
N ASP A 60 2.73 5.17 14.69
CA ASP A 60 1.73 6.18 14.34
C ASP A 60 0.35 5.54 14.14
N PHE A 61 0.29 4.38 13.50
CA PHE A 61 -0.95 3.62 13.35
C PHE A 61 -1.51 3.16 14.70
N ALA A 62 -0.67 2.61 15.58
CA ALA A 62 -1.09 2.22 16.92
C ALA A 62 -1.59 3.42 17.74
N LYS A 63 -0.95 4.59 17.59
CA LYS A 63 -1.41 5.85 18.20
C LYS A 63 -2.75 6.29 17.64
N ALA A 64 -2.95 6.21 16.32
CA ALA A 64 -4.22 6.53 15.68
C ALA A 64 -5.35 5.61 16.18
N CYS A 65 -5.09 4.31 16.34
CA CYS A 65 -6.05 3.36 16.89
C CYS A 65 -6.43 3.73 18.34
N ARG A 66 -5.45 4.04 19.19
CA ARG A 66 -5.72 4.49 20.58
C ARG A 66 -6.58 5.75 20.63
N ASN A 67 -6.26 6.75 19.79
CA ASN A 67 -7.02 7.99 19.72
C ASN A 67 -8.46 7.77 19.23
N ALA A 68 -8.68 6.74 18.39
CA ALA A 68 -9.99 6.36 17.89
C ALA A 68 -10.74 5.37 18.80
N GLY A 69 -10.16 4.93 19.92
CA GLY A 69 -10.75 3.92 20.81
C GLY A 69 -10.79 2.50 20.23
N ILE A 70 -9.97 2.21 19.22
CA ILE A 70 -9.92 0.91 18.55
C ILE A 70 -8.91 0.00 19.26
N THR A 71 -9.36 -1.21 19.64
CA THR A 71 -8.54 -2.24 20.29
C THR A 71 -8.34 -3.43 19.38
N GLY A 72 -7.14 -4.05 19.42
CA GLY A 72 -6.85 -5.29 18.71
C GLY A 72 -6.54 -5.16 17.22
N LEU A 73 -6.37 -3.95 16.69
CA LEU A 73 -6.03 -3.70 15.29
C LEU A 73 -4.55 -3.30 15.15
N HIS A 74 -3.82 -4.00 14.28
CA HIS A 74 -2.41 -3.76 13.96
C HIS A 74 -2.24 -3.30 12.51
N PHE A 75 -1.09 -2.70 12.22
CA PHE A 75 -0.83 -2.17 10.87
C PHE A 75 -0.85 -3.25 9.77
N HIS A 76 -0.44 -4.49 10.08
CA HIS A 76 -0.47 -5.59 9.12
C HIS A 76 -1.90 -6.09 8.82
N ASP A 77 -2.86 -5.89 9.73
CA ASP A 77 -4.27 -6.25 9.52
C ASP A 77 -4.90 -5.46 8.37
N LEU A 78 -4.37 -4.28 8.03
CA LEU A 78 -4.80 -3.52 6.86
C LEU A 78 -4.61 -4.30 5.55
N ARG A 79 -3.60 -5.18 5.48
CA ARG A 79 -3.38 -6.05 4.32
C ARG A 79 -4.43 -7.17 4.27
N HIS A 80 -4.80 -7.72 5.42
CA HIS A 80 -5.88 -8.71 5.52
C HIS A 80 -7.22 -8.08 5.13
N GLU A 81 -7.55 -6.92 5.67
CA GLU A 81 -8.75 -6.16 5.32
C GLU A 81 -8.81 -5.81 3.82
N ALA A 82 -7.69 -5.39 3.23
CA ALA A 82 -7.63 -5.12 1.79
C ALA A 82 -7.90 -6.40 0.97
N THR A 83 -7.45 -7.56 1.44
CA THR A 83 -7.68 -8.85 0.80
C THR A 83 -9.17 -9.21 0.86
N SER A 84 -9.80 -9.10 2.03
CA SER A 84 -11.25 -9.33 2.21
C SER A 84 -12.09 -8.45 1.28
N ARG A 85 -11.79 -7.15 1.20
CA ARG A 85 -12.51 -6.22 0.32
C ARG A 85 -12.38 -6.53 -1.17
N LEU A 86 -11.28 -7.15 -1.59
CA LEU A 86 -11.15 -7.56 -3.00
C LEU A 86 -12.07 -8.75 -3.29
N PHE A 87 -12.13 -9.73 -2.39
CA PHE A 87 -13.07 -10.84 -2.52
C PHE A 87 -14.54 -10.38 -2.47
N GLU A 88 -14.88 -9.46 -1.56
CA GLU A 88 -16.22 -8.86 -1.49
C GLU A 88 -16.62 -8.12 -2.79
N LYS A 89 -15.64 -7.64 -3.55
CA LYS A 89 -15.85 -7.03 -4.87
C LYS A 89 -15.95 -8.04 -6.01
N GLY A 90 -15.86 -9.33 -5.71
CA GLY A 90 -15.99 -10.41 -6.69
C GLY A 90 -14.70 -10.76 -7.43
N PHE A 91 -13.54 -10.31 -6.95
CA PHE A 91 -12.25 -10.73 -7.53
C PHE A 91 -11.99 -12.20 -7.22
N ASP A 92 -11.40 -12.91 -8.17
CA ASP A 92 -11.03 -14.31 -7.97
C ASP A 92 -9.73 -14.44 -7.15
N THR A 93 -9.48 -15.65 -6.67
CA THR A 93 -8.30 -15.97 -5.85
C THR A 93 -6.98 -15.66 -6.56
N MET A 94 -6.89 -15.83 -7.88
CA MET A 94 -5.69 -15.55 -8.66
C MET A 94 -5.43 -14.04 -8.79
N GLU A 95 -6.48 -13.26 -9.06
CA GLU A 95 -6.42 -11.80 -9.10
C GLU A 95 -6.03 -11.23 -7.74
N VAL A 96 -6.68 -11.68 -6.67
CA VAL A 96 -6.39 -11.24 -5.29
C VAL A 96 -4.96 -11.59 -4.92
N SER A 97 -4.50 -12.81 -5.22
CA SER A 97 -3.14 -13.25 -4.95
C SER A 97 -2.10 -12.43 -5.71
N THR A 98 -2.39 -12.06 -6.97
CA THR A 98 -1.53 -11.19 -7.78
C THR A 98 -1.41 -9.79 -7.18
N ILE A 99 -2.52 -9.19 -6.76
CA ILE A 99 -2.55 -7.83 -6.18
C ILE A 99 -1.87 -7.80 -4.81
N THR A 100 -2.17 -8.79 -3.97
CA THR A 100 -1.64 -8.85 -2.60
C THR A 100 -0.19 -9.34 -2.60
N GLY A 101 0.19 -10.20 -3.56
CA GLY A 101 1.51 -10.80 -3.70
C GLY A 101 1.70 -12.02 -2.81
N HIS A 102 0.70 -12.90 -2.73
CA HIS A 102 0.84 -14.24 -2.15
C HIS A 102 1.48 -15.18 -3.19
N LYS A 103 2.40 -16.05 -2.75
CA LYS A 103 3.17 -16.94 -3.64
C LYS A 103 2.60 -18.36 -3.75
N THR A 104 1.77 -18.73 -2.79
CA THR A 104 1.14 -20.05 -2.72
C THR A 104 -0.34 -19.79 -2.45
N LEU A 105 -1.19 -20.36 -3.30
CA LEU A 105 -2.65 -20.40 -3.12
C LEU A 105 -3.03 -21.60 -2.25
#